data_AF-A0A8C1RJ14-F1
#
_entry.id   AF-A0A8C1RJ14-F1
#
_cell.length_a   1.000
_cell.length_b   1.000
_cell.length_c   1.000
_cell.angle_alpha   90.00
_cell.angle_beta   90.00
_cell.angle_gamma   90.00
#
_symmetry.space_group_name_H-M   'P 1'
#
loop_
_entity.id
_entity.type
_entity.pdbx_description
1 polymer ?
#
loop_
_entity_poly.entity_id
_entity_poly.type
_entity_poly.pdbx_seq_one_letter_code
_entity_poly.pdbx_strand_id
1 'polypeptide(L)'
;MTLEPTVCFKNLISSVNLKGNNYWKRFQFEFVLCVCVCIPLLLLFLYMFICSLDILSSAFQLAGGKVAGDIFKDNAVLSNPVAGLVVGILVTVLVQSSSTSTSIVVSLVSSGLLDVGSAIPIIMGSNIGTSVTNTIVALMQAGEREEFKRAFAGATVHDCFNWLSVLVLLPLEAITGVMRLMSGAVVESFNIVTGENGPELLKVITEPLTKRIIQLDKAVIVGIATGQEVLRNKSLIKVWCQTRIMVKNVSIMPSENSTVQTTSLHMHSEKCTHLFVETGLSDLAVGLILLASSLLVLCTCLLLLVKFLNSLLQGQVAKAIQKIINADFPFPFGWLTGYLAILVGAGMTFVVQSSSVFTSAITPLIGIGVISIERAYPLTLGSNIGTTTTAILAALASPGDKLAAAFQVALCHFIFNVLGILLWYPVPLSRLPIRMARFLGEQTAKYRWFAVLYLILCFLLLPSIVFALSMAGWQVVVGFCVPCVAVLLCIVVVNRLQLQKPHLLPWWLQTWDHLPLWMHSLKPMDKIITRVTLCCRETRNNDHSRTSPEDLPQLSECEAEKNLAPLAQNGPALIYSFETETGAVFDSLNGKSSRL
;
A
#
# COMPACT_ATOMS: atom_id res chain seq x y z
N MET A 1 1.70 20.83 23.34
CA MET A 1 1.97 19.91 24.46
C MET A 1 1.71 18.50 23.95
N THR A 2 2.66 17.95 23.20
CA THR A 2 2.54 16.64 22.55
C THR A 2 2.92 15.56 23.55
N LEU A 3 1.92 14.84 24.06
CA LEU A 3 2.12 13.59 24.81
C LEU A 3 2.69 12.56 23.85
N GLU A 4 4.02 12.57 23.72
CA GLU A 4 4.75 11.50 23.06
C GLU A 4 4.61 10.22 23.90
N PRO A 5 4.04 9.12 23.37
CA PRO A 5 3.95 7.86 24.10
C PRO A 5 5.33 7.33 24.52
N THR A 6 6.39 7.74 23.83
CA THR A 6 7.81 7.52 24.16
C THR A 6 8.24 8.13 25.50
N VAL A 7 7.71 9.32 25.85
CA VAL A 7 8.03 9.99 27.12
C VAL A 7 7.30 9.32 28.29
N CYS A 8 6.06 8.90 28.09
CA CYS A 8 5.32 8.13 29.09
C CYS A 8 6.00 6.78 29.37
N PHE A 9 6.49 6.09 28.34
CA PHE A 9 7.20 4.82 28.47
C PHE A 9 8.55 4.97 29.20
N LYS A 10 9.36 5.97 28.83
CA LYS A 10 10.63 6.27 29.53
C LYS A 10 10.41 6.70 30.98
N ASN A 11 9.36 7.48 31.26
CA ASN A 11 9.06 7.95 32.61
C ASN A 11 8.47 6.84 33.51
N LEU A 12 7.66 5.93 32.95
CA LEU A 12 7.16 4.75 33.67
C LEU A 12 8.30 3.80 34.05
N ILE A 13 9.29 3.63 33.16
CA ILE A 13 10.51 2.83 33.41
C ILE A 13 11.39 3.50 34.48
N SER A 14 11.52 4.83 34.47
CA SER A 14 12.27 5.56 35.49
C SER A 14 11.61 5.49 36.88
N SER A 15 10.30 5.23 36.95
CA SER A 15 9.57 5.10 38.22
C SER A 15 9.74 3.74 38.89
N VAL A 16 10.16 2.70 38.17
CA VAL A 16 10.35 1.35 38.73
C VAL A 16 11.83 1.12 38.99
N ASN A 17 12.27 1.48 40.20
CA ASN A 17 13.66 1.47 40.65
C ASN A 17 14.15 0.03 40.93
N LEU A 18 14.42 -0.77 39.89
CA LEU A 18 15.09 -2.07 40.01
C LEU A 18 16.61 -1.86 40.12
N LYS A 19 17.07 -1.47 41.32
CA LYS A 19 18.49 -1.52 41.69
C LYS A 19 18.88 -2.97 41.98
N GLY A 20 19.64 -3.60 41.08
CA GLY A 20 20.28 -4.90 41.34
C GLY A 20 20.73 -5.62 40.07
N ASN A 21 21.90 -6.26 40.14
CA ASN A 21 22.66 -6.89 39.06
C ASN A 21 22.02 -8.19 38.50
N ASN A 22 20.75 -8.14 38.11
CA ASN A 22 20.05 -9.25 37.44
C ASN A 22 19.47 -8.75 36.12
N TYR A 23 20.34 -8.64 35.10
CA TYR A 23 19.97 -8.29 33.74
C TYR A 23 18.77 -9.12 33.23
N TRP A 24 18.71 -10.41 33.59
CA TRP A 24 17.62 -11.32 33.26
C TRP A 24 16.27 -10.99 33.92
N LYS A 25 16.27 -10.56 35.19
CA LYS A 25 15.03 -10.14 35.87
C LYS A 25 14.52 -8.80 35.36
N ARG A 26 15.43 -7.87 35.05
CA ARG A 26 15.10 -6.59 34.42
C ARG A 26 14.59 -6.80 32.99
N PHE A 27 15.19 -7.73 32.24
CA PHE A 27 14.72 -8.11 30.90
C PHE A 27 13.35 -8.77 30.93
N GLN A 28 13.11 -9.75 31.81
CA GLN A 28 11.79 -10.35 31.98
C GLN A 28 10.75 -9.32 32.42
N PHE A 29 11.09 -8.41 33.32
CA PHE A 29 10.17 -7.37 33.77
C PHE A 29 9.84 -6.35 32.66
N GLU A 30 10.84 -5.87 31.91
CA GLU A 30 10.61 -4.95 30.79
C GLU A 30 9.87 -5.63 29.63
N PHE A 31 10.16 -6.90 29.35
CA PHE A 31 9.42 -7.67 28.36
C PHE A 31 7.96 -7.90 28.78
N VAL A 32 7.72 -8.31 30.03
CA VAL A 32 6.36 -8.53 30.56
C VAL A 32 5.57 -7.23 30.65
N LEU A 33 6.18 -6.13 31.12
CA LEU A 33 5.54 -4.81 31.19
C LEU A 33 5.22 -4.27 29.80
N CYS A 34 6.16 -4.42 28.84
CA CYS A 34 5.94 -4.13 27.43
C CYS A 34 4.75 -4.93 26.91
N VAL A 35 4.74 -6.26 27.05
CA VAL A 35 3.63 -7.12 26.59
C VAL A 35 2.30 -6.71 27.25
N CYS A 36 2.27 -6.46 28.55
CA CYS A 36 1.05 -6.13 29.31
C CYS A 36 0.46 -4.74 29.00
N VAL A 37 1.26 -3.76 28.58
CA VAL A 37 0.77 -2.42 28.20
C VAL A 37 0.59 -2.31 26.69
N CYS A 38 1.47 -2.94 25.92
CA CYS A 38 1.50 -2.80 24.47
C CYS A 38 0.39 -3.59 23.78
N ILE A 39 0.05 -4.79 24.27
CA ILE A 39 -1.02 -5.58 23.68
C ILE A 39 -2.38 -4.88 23.85
N PRO A 40 -2.79 -4.41 25.05
CA PRO A 40 -4.05 -3.69 25.19
C PRO A 40 -4.11 -2.40 24.35
N LEU A 41 -3.01 -1.66 24.27
CA LEU A 41 -2.96 -0.44 23.45
C LEU A 41 -3.06 -0.73 21.95
N LEU A 42 -2.40 -1.80 21.48
CA LEU A 42 -2.53 -2.28 20.10
C LEU A 42 -3.97 -2.71 19.79
N LEU A 43 -4.60 -3.47 20.70
CA LEU A 43 -5.99 -3.88 20.57
C LEU A 43 -6.95 -2.69 20.57
N LEU A 44 -6.67 -1.64 21.37
CA LEU A 44 -7.45 -0.41 21.39
C LEU A 44 -7.35 0.35 20.05
N PHE A 45 -6.14 0.49 19.50
CA PHE A 45 -5.97 1.10 18.17
C PHE A 45 -6.64 0.25 17.08
N LEU A 46 -6.51 -1.08 17.14
CA LEU A 46 -7.21 -1.96 16.22
C LEU A 46 -8.74 -1.80 16.33
N TYR A 47 -9.28 -1.71 17.55
CA TYR A 47 -10.70 -1.47 17.77
C TYR A 47 -11.16 -0.14 17.19
N MET A 48 -10.45 0.96 17.46
CA MET A 48 -10.75 2.28 16.92
C MET A 48 -10.67 2.31 15.39
N PHE A 49 -9.70 1.60 14.81
CA PHE A 49 -9.58 1.43 13.37
C PHE A 49 -10.82 0.73 12.78
N ILE A 50 -11.23 -0.43 13.33
CA ILE A 50 -12.39 -1.18 12.83
C ILE A 50 -13.67 -0.33 12.98
N CYS A 51 -13.86 0.37 14.12
CA CYS A 51 -14.99 1.28 14.30
C CYS A 51 -15.01 2.41 13.27
N SER A 52 -13.85 2.97 12.92
CA SER A 52 -13.77 4.01 11.89
C SER A 52 -14.17 3.51 10.50
N LEU A 53 -13.91 2.24 10.16
CA LEU A 53 -14.32 1.64 8.88
C LEU A 53 -15.83 1.47 8.75
N ASP A 54 -16.51 1.10 9.83
CA ASP A 54 -17.97 0.95 9.85
C ASP A 54 -18.67 2.33 9.73
N ILE A 55 -18.16 3.34 10.44
CA ILE A 55 -18.61 4.73 10.30
C ILE A 55 -18.33 5.25 8.88
N LEU A 56 -17.17 4.94 8.32
CA LEU A 56 -16.79 5.33 6.97
C LEU A 56 -17.73 4.72 5.91
N SER A 57 -18.10 3.45 6.07
CA SER A 57 -19.10 2.79 5.20
C SER A 57 -20.45 3.51 5.28
N SER A 58 -20.91 3.83 6.49
CA SER A 58 -22.17 4.58 6.68
C SER A 58 -22.10 6.00 6.10
N ALA A 59 -20.96 6.68 6.23
CA ALA A 59 -20.71 8.00 5.66
C ALA A 59 -20.77 7.98 4.13
N PHE A 60 -20.18 6.96 3.51
CA PHE A 60 -20.27 6.74 2.07
C PHE A 60 -21.71 6.51 1.62
N GLN A 61 -22.49 5.67 2.31
CA GLN A 61 -23.91 5.48 1.98
C GLN A 61 -24.72 6.78 2.07
N LEU A 62 -24.41 7.66 3.04
CA LEU A 62 -25.07 8.97 3.19
C LEU A 62 -24.65 9.97 2.11
N ALA A 63 -23.34 10.09 1.85
CA ALA A 63 -22.80 11.06 0.91
C ALA A 63 -23.03 10.64 -0.56
N GLY A 64 -22.99 9.34 -0.82
CA GLY A 64 -23.02 8.76 -2.16
C GLY A 64 -24.31 8.00 -2.49
N GLY A 65 -25.10 7.51 -1.54
CA GLY A 65 -26.19 6.56 -1.83
C GLY A 65 -27.27 7.07 -2.79
N LYS A 66 -27.59 8.38 -2.76
CA LYS A 66 -28.56 9.00 -3.69
C LYS A 66 -27.98 9.25 -5.08
N VAL A 67 -26.68 9.57 -5.16
CA VAL A 67 -25.98 9.93 -6.41
C VAL A 67 -25.42 8.68 -7.11
N ALA A 68 -25.02 7.67 -6.35
CA ALA A 68 -24.47 6.42 -6.86
C ALA A 68 -25.49 5.64 -7.67
N GLY A 69 -26.76 5.60 -7.26
CA GLY A 69 -27.82 4.99 -8.06
C GLY A 69 -27.96 5.58 -9.48
N ASP A 70 -27.53 6.83 -9.68
CA ASP A 70 -27.53 7.50 -10.98
C ASP A 70 -26.16 7.37 -11.69
N ILE A 71 -25.04 7.41 -10.96
CA ILE A 71 -23.66 7.20 -11.48
C ILE A 71 -23.42 5.76 -11.97
N PHE A 72 -24.08 4.75 -11.38
CA PHE A 72 -23.99 3.35 -11.80
C PHE A 72 -24.77 3.04 -13.08
N LYS A 73 -25.72 3.89 -13.47
CA LYS A 73 -26.46 3.73 -14.72
C LYS A 73 -25.68 4.25 -15.93
N ASP A 74 -24.86 5.28 -15.75
CA ASP A 74 -24.16 5.97 -16.83
C ASP A 74 -22.68 6.17 -16.52
N ASN A 75 -21.77 5.19 -16.62
CA ASN A 75 -20.33 5.52 -16.61
C ASN A 75 -19.40 4.50 -17.30
N ALA A 76 -18.93 4.89 -18.49
CA ALA A 76 -17.77 4.29 -19.18
C ALA A 76 -16.44 4.43 -18.40
N VAL A 77 -16.38 5.36 -17.42
CA VAL A 77 -15.17 5.63 -16.62
C VAL A 77 -14.98 4.59 -15.52
N LEU A 78 -16.05 4.21 -14.82
CA LEU A 78 -15.99 3.23 -13.71
C LEU A 78 -15.91 1.77 -14.20
N SER A 79 -16.33 1.51 -15.44
CA SER A 79 -16.14 0.22 -16.11
C SER A 79 -14.73 0.02 -16.67
N ASN A 80 -13.91 1.08 -16.73
CA ASN A 80 -12.58 1.01 -17.31
C ASN A 80 -11.55 0.50 -16.28
N PRO A 81 -10.99 -0.71 -16.43
CA PRO A 81 -10.10 -1.29 -15.44
C PRO A 81 -8.80 -0.49 -15.29
N VAL A 82 -8.32 0.16 -16.34
CA VAL A 82 -7.12 1.00 -16.29
C VAL A 82 -7.39 2.28 -15.51
N ALA A 83 -8.59 2.86 -15.62
CA ALA A 83 -8.99 3.99 -14.80
C ALA A 83 -9.04 3.61 -13.32
N GLY A 84 -9.62 2.45 -12.99
CA GLY A 84 -9.60 1.90 -11.64
C GLY A 84 -8.18 1.73 -11.09
N LEU A 85 -7.26 1.17 -11.89
CA LEU A 85 -5.84 1.05 -11.52
C LEU A 85 -5.23 2.41 -11.14
N VAL A 86 -5.41 3.43 -11.97
CA VAL A 86 -4.82 4.76 -11.72
C VAL A 86 -5.44 5.42 -10.49
N VAL A 87 -6.75 5.29 -10.28
CA VAL A 87 -7.41 5.75 -9.04
C VAL A 87 -6.78 5.09 -7.82
N GLY A 88 -6.53 3.78 -7.87
CA GLY A 88 -5.87 3.04 -6.78
C GLY A 88 -4.47 3.55 -6.47
N ILE A 89 -3.66 3.81 -7.51
CA ILE A 89 -2.32 4.39 -7.37
C ILE A 89 -2.43 5.76 -6.70
N LEU A 90 -3.21 6.68 -7.27
CA LEU A 90 -3.31 8.07 -6.80
C LEU A 90 -3.85 8.15 -5.37
N VAL A 91 -4.92 7.42 -5.05
CA VAL A 91 -5.47 7.37 -3.69
C VAL A 91 -4.41 6.89 -2.71
N THR A 92 -3.63 5.89 -3.06
CA THR A 92 -2.57 5.38 -2.18
C THR A 92 -1.38 6.32 -2.07
N VAL A 93 -1.00 7.01 -3.15
CA VAL A 93 0.05 8.04 -3.11
C VAL A 93 -0.37 9.22 -2.22
N LEU A 94 -1.64 9.63 -2.27
CA LEU A 94 -2.16 10.71 -1.44
C LEU A 94 -2.27 10.30 0.03
N VAL A 95 -2.82 9.11 0.28
CA VAL A 95 -3.05 8.58 1.64
C VAL A 95 -1.75 8.03 2.27
N GLN A 96 -0.76 7.68 1.45
CA GLN A 96 0.52 7.05 1.83
C GLN A 96 0.35 5.69 2.57
N SER A 97 -0.81 5.04 2.45
CA SER A 97 -1.10 3.76 3.09
C SER A 97 -2.01 2.91 2.21
N SER A 98 -1.47 1.83 1.65
CA SER A 98 -2.25 0.88 0.85
C SER A 98 -3.24 0.08 1.69
N SER A 99 -2.93 -0.25 2.95
CA SER A 99 -3.90 -0.82 3.89
C SER A 99 -5.13 0.07 4.05
N THR A 100 -4.92 1.38 4.18
CA THR A 100 -6.01 2.35 4.28
C THR A 100 -6.78 2.44 2.97
N SER A 101 -6.08 2.60 1.85
CA SER A 101 -6.71 2.74 0.53
C SER A 101 -7.52 1.49 0.15
N THR A 102 -6.99 0.29 0.42
CA THR A 102 -7.73 -0.96 0.20
C THR A 102 -8.92 -1.11 1.15
N SER A 103 -8.79 -0.71 2.42
CA SER A 103 -9.93 -0.71 3.36
C SER A 103 -11.03 0.26 2.93
N ILE A 104 -10.69 1.44 2.40
CA ILE A 104 -11.65 2.38 1.80
C ILE A 104 -12.39 1.70 0.63
N VAL A 105 -11.67 1.01 -0.25
CA VAL A 105 -12.28 0.28 -1.39
C VAL A 105 -13.21 -0.84 -0.90
N VAL A 106 -12.81 -1.60 0.12
CA VAL A 106 -13.66 -2.63 0.74
C VAL A 106 -14.91 -2.00 1.35
N SER A 107 -14.81 -0.85 2.03
CA SER A 107 -15.95 -0.10 2.56
C SER A 107 -16.87 0.44 1.45
N LEU A 108 -16.32 0.85 0.30
CA LEU A 108 -17.12 1.27 -0.87
C LEU A 108 -17.93 0.11 -1.46
N VAL A 109 -17.34 -1.08 -1.52
CA VAL A 109 -18.03 -2.30 -1.97
C VAL A 109 -19.09 -2.74 -0.96
N SER A 110 -18.75 -2.67 0.33
CA SER A 110 -19.64 -2.94 1.45
C SER A 110 -20.85 -2.00 1.50
N SER A 111 -20.69 -0.74 1.07
CA SER A 111 -21.78 0.24 0.95
C SER A 111 -22.61 0.10 -0.31
N GLY A 112 -22.26 -0.82 -1.23
CA GLY A 112 -22.92 -0.98 -2.52
C GLY A 112 -22.61 0.17 -3.50
N LEU A 113 -21.60 0.99 -3.22
CA LEU A 113 -21.14 2.08 -4.08
C LEU A 113 -20.04 1.67 -5.06
N LEU A 114 -19.63 0.40 -5.06
CA LEU A 114 -18.63 -0.13 -5.97
C LEU A 114 -18.83 -1.64 -6.14
N ASP A 115 -18.81 -2.13 -7.36
CA ASP A 115 -18.87 -3.56 -7.63
C ASP A 115 -17.49 -4.22 -7.46
N VAL A 116 -17.50 -5.53 -7.15
CA VAL A 116 -16.28 -6.33 -7.00
C VAL A 116 -15.37 -6.21 -8.22
N GLY A 117 -15.94 -6.25 -9.43
CA GLY A 117 -15.19 -6.15 -10.68
C GLY A 117 -14.43 -4.84 -10.83
N SER A 118 -15.07 -3.71 -10.51
CA SER A 118 -14.44 -2.38 -10.53
C SER A 118 -13.46 -2.17 -9.38
N ALA A 119 -13.64 -2.86 -8.25
CA ALA A 119 -12.74 -2.80 -7.10
C ALA A 119 -11.38 -3.47 -7.36
N ILE A 120 -11.34 -4.57 -8.13
CA ILE A 120 -10.12 -5.36 -8.35
C ILE A 120 -8.97 -4.52 -8.93
N PRO A 121 -9.15 -3.74 -10.02
CA PRO A 121 -8.09 -2.89 -10.54
C PRO A 121 -7.66 -1.79 -9.56
N ILE A 122 -8.57 -1.24 -8.75
CA ILE A 122 -8.24 -0.24 -7.73
C ILE A 122 -7.33 -0.85 -6.66
N ILE A 123 -7.61 -2.08 -6.21
CA ILE A 123 -6.75 -2.81 -5.28
C ILE A 123 -5.35 -3.04 -5.88
N MET A 124 -5.26 -3.46 -7.15
CA MET A 124 -3.97 -3.60 -7.84
C MET A 124 -3.18 -2.31 -7.87
N GLY A 125 -3.86 -1.18 -8.14
CA GLY A 125 -3.25 0.14 -8.16
C GLY A 125 -2.78 0.57 -6.78
N SER A 126 -3.53 0.21 -5.73
CA SER A 126 -3.14 0.48 -4.36
C SER A 126 -1.84 -0.21 -3.97
N ASN A 127 -1.62 -1.44 -4.45
CA ASN A 127 -0.35 -2.13 -4.20
C ASN A 127 0.84 -1.42 -4.84
N ILE A 128 0.70 -0.95 -6.07
CA ILE A 128 1.73 -0.12 -6.73
C ILE A 128 2.05 1.12 -5.87
N GLY A 129 1.03 1.87 -5.44
CA GLY A 129 1.21 3.13 -4.70
C GLY A 129 1.98 3.00 -3.37
N THR A 130 2.01 1.82 -2.75
CA THR A 130 2.71 1.54 -1.47
C THR A 130 4.21 1.89 -1.50
N SER A 131 4.82 1.84 -2.68
CA SER A 131 6.28 1.97 -2.87
C SER A 131 6.82 3.40 -2.70
N VAL A 132 5.97 4.42 -2.76
CA VAL A 132 6.39 5.83 -2.66
C VAL A 132 7.10 6.11 -1.33
N THR A 133 6.54 5.62 -0.22
CA THR A 133 7.09 5.86 1.11
C THR A 133 8.51 5.30 1.27
N ASN A 134 8.75 4.07 0.81
CA ASN A 134 10.08 3.45 0.86
C ASN A 134 11.10 4.23 0.03
N THR A 135 10.68 4.74 -1.12
CA THR A 135 11.55 5.49 -2.02
C THR A 135 11.94 6.84 -1.40
N ILE A 136 11.02 7.48 -0.67
CA ILE A 136 11.31 8.67 0.14
C ILE A 136 12.29 8.34 1.27
N VAL A 137 12.15 7.20 1.93
CA VAL A 137 13.10 6.77 2.96
C VAL A 137 14.50 6.51 2.37
N ALA A 138 14.59 5.88 1.20
CA ALA A 138 15.87 5.70 0.53
C ALA A 138 16.55 7.04 0.18
N LEU A 139 15.78 8.08 -0.18
CA LEU A 139 16.31 9.43 -0.41
C LEU A 139 16.97 10.03 0.85
N MET A 140 16.57 9.62 2.06
CA MET A 140 17.22 10.08 3.29
C MET A 140 18.66 9.55 3.44
N GLN A 141 18.97 8.42 2.80
CA GLN A 141 20.32 7.86 2.74
C GLN A 141 21.11 8.34 1.53
N ALA A 142 20.63 9.38 0.83
CA ALA A 142 21.34 9.94 -0.30
C ALA A 142 22.74 10.43 0.09
N GLY A 143 23.04 10.76 1.35
CA GLY A 143 24.36 11.26 1.78
C GLY A 143 25.54 10.47 1.22
N GLU A 144 25.51 9.13 1.35
CA GLU A 144 26.57 8.24 0.89
C GLU A 144 26.18 7.47 -0.38
N ARG A 145 27.08 7.44 -1.36
CA ARG A 145 26.77 6.93 -2.72
C ARG A 145 26.44 5.45 -2.74
N GLU A 146 27.25 4.64 -2.07
CA GLU A 146 27.05 3.18 -2.00
C GLU A 146 25.88 2.80 -1.11
N GLU A 147 25.63 3.57 -0.04
CA GLU A 147 24.44 3.35 0.79
C GLU A 147 23.17 3.69 0.01
N PHE A 148 23.16 4.82 -0.69
CA PHE A 148 22.04 5.24 -1.52
C PHE A 148 21.74 4.25 -2.64
N LYS A 149 22.79 3.73 -3.30
CA LYS A 149 22.68 2.66 -4.31
C LYS A 149 21.89 1.46 -3.78
N ARG A 150 22.31 0.93 -2.63
CA ARG A 150 21.70 -0.26 -2.02
C ARG A 150 20.32 0.04 -1.46
N ALA A 151 20.14 1.17 -0.78
CA ALA A 151 18.87 1.60 -0.20
C ALA A 151 17.80 1.78 -1.29
N PHE A 152 18.15 2.45 -2.39
CA PHE A 152 17.22 2.68 -3.49
C PHE A 152 16.85 1.38 -4.23
N ALA A 153 17.81 0.47 -4.41
CA ALA A 153 17.52 -0.86 -4.92
C ALA A 153 16.59 -1.63 -3.96
N GLY A 154 16.84 -1.56 -2.65
CA GLY A 154 15.96 -2.13 -1.62
C GLY A 154 14.55 -1.57 -1.64
N ALA A 155 14.39 -0.26 -1.83
CA ALA A 155 13.08 0.39 -1.93
C ALA A 155 12.32 -0.01 -3.21
N THR A 156 13.02 -0.09 -4.35
CA THR A 156 12.42 -0.33 -5.67
C THR A 156 12.19 -1.81 -6.00
N VAL A 157 12.77 -2.76 -5.25
CA VAL A 157 12.53 -4.19 -5.50
C VAL A 157 11.07 -4.58 -5.31
N HIS A 158 10.43 -3.99 -4.31
CA HIS A 158 9.00 -4.15 -4.07
C HIS A 158 8.18 -3.51 -5.20
N ASP A 159 8.59 -2.32 -5.66
CA ASP A 159 7.92 -1.61 -6.74
C ASP A 159 7.97 -2.36 -8.07
N CYS A 160 9.16 -2.86 -8.44
CA CYS A 160 9.36 -3.67 -9.64
C CYS A 160 8.46 -4.91 -9.63
N PHE A 161 8.31 -5.55 -8.47
CA PHE A 161 7.41 -6.70 -8.33
C PHE A 161 5.95 -6.33 -8.57
N ASN A 162 5.46 -5.24 -7.98
CA ASN A 162 4.06 -4.83 -8.13
C ASN A 162 3.75 -4.42 -9.57
N TRP A 163 4.60 -3.60 -10.19
CA TRP A 163 4.44 -3.21 -11.59
C TRP A 163 4.43 -4.41 -12.53
N LEU A 164 5.40 -5.32 -12.40
CA LEU A 164 5.46 -6.53 -13.23
C LEU A 164 4.24 -7.44 -13.01
N SER A 165 3.77 -7.58 -11.76
CA SER A 165 2.58 -8.36 -11.45
C SER A 165 1.32 -7.74 -12.07
N VAL A 166 1.13 -6.43 -11.97
CA VAL A 166 -0.01 -5.74 -12.61
C VAL A 166 0.04 -5.84 -14.13
N LEU A 167 1.22 -5.67 -14.74
CA LEU A 167 1.38 -5.78 -16.20
C LEU A 167 0.93 -7.13 -16.77
N VAL A 168 1.02 -8.20 -15.98
CA VAL A 168 0.59 -9.55 -16.39
C VAL A 168 -0.82 -9.88 -15.90
N LEU A 169 -1.11 -9.62 -14.63
CA LEU A 169 -2.35 -10.06 -13.98
C LEU A 169 -3.55 -9.16 -14.31
N LEU A 170 -3.36 -7.86 -14.59
CA LEU A 170 -4.48 -6.98 -14.96
C LEU A 170 -5.08 -7.34 -16.33
N PRO A 171 -4.30 -7.52 -17.42
CA PRO A 171 -4.85 -8.00 -18.69
C PRO A 171 -5.48 -9.39 -18.54
N LEU A 172 -4.84 -10.29 -17.77
CA LEU A 172 -5.37 -11.63 -17.52
C LEU A 172 -6.73 -11.56 -16.82
N GLU A 173 -6.88 -10.69 -15.82
CA GLU A 173 -8.17 -10.46 -15.14
C GLU A 173 -9.21 -9.86 -16.06
N ALA A 174 -8.83 -8.89 -16.90
CA ALA A 174 -9.75 -8.27 -17.83
C ALA A 174 -10.30 -9.27 -18.87
N ILE A 175 -9.51 -10.26 -19.27
CA ILE A 175 -9.90 -11.29 -20.25
C ILE A 175 -10.66 -12.44 -19.58
N THR A 176 -10.16 -12.96 -18.46
CA THR A 176 -10.63 -14.22 -17.86
C THR A 176 -11.46 -14.04 -16.60
N GLY A 177 -11.26 -12.93 -15.88
CA GLY A 177 -11.79 -12.75 -14.53
C GLY A 177 -11.21 -13.74 -13.50
N VAL A 178 -10.00 -14.28 -13.72
CA VAL A 178 -9.43 -15.37 -12.91
C VAL A 178 -9.45 -15.07 -11.40
N MET A 179 -9.09 -13.87 -10.96
CA MET A 179 -9.09 -13.51 -9.55
C MET A 179 -10.51 -13.39 -9.02
N ARG A 180 -11.42 -12.76 -9.78
CA ARG A 180 -12.84 -12.68 -9.41
C ARG A 180 -13.49 -14.06 -9.28
N LEU A 181 -13.17 -14.99 -10.18
CA LEU A 181 -13.70 -16.35 -10.17
C LEU A 181 -13.12 -17.17 -9.02
N MET A 182 -11.80 -17.14 -8.82
CA MET A 182 -11.14 -17.84 -7.72
C MET A 182 -11.63 -17.33 -6.36
N SER A 183 -11.71 -16.01 -6.17
CA SER A 183 -12.21 -15.43 -4.93
C SER A 183 -13.69 -15.76 -4.72
N GLY A 184 -14.51 -15.71 -5.77
CA GLY A 184 -15.93 -16.08 -5.72
C GLY A 184 -16.14 -17.52 -5.28
N ALA A 185 -15.39 -18.46 -5.87
CA ALA A 185 -15.43 -19.88 -5.47
C ALA A 185 -15.02 -20.10 -4.01
N VAL A 186 -14.00 -19.35 -3.53
CA VAL A 186 -13.60 -19.40 -2.13
C VAL A 186 -14.73 -18.87 -1.23
N VAL A 187 -15.34 -17.72 -1.55
CA VAL A 187 -16.46 -17.17 -0.76
C VAL A 187 -17.65 -18.12 -0.71
N GLU A 188 -18.02 -18.74 -1.85
CA GLU A 188 -19.12 -19.70 -1.93
C GLU A 188 -18.85 -20.93 -1.05
N SER A 189 -17.60 -21.39 -0.97
CA SER A 189 -17.22 -22.52 -0.10
C SER A 189 -17.40 -22.25 1.40
N PHE A 190 -17.42 -20.98 1.82
CA PHE A 190 -17.65 -20.60 3.22
C PHE A 190 -19.14 -20.64 3.62
N ASN A 191 -20.07 -20.91 2.70
CA ASN A 191 -21.52 -20.94 2.96
C ASN A 191 -21.99 -19.73 3.79
N ILE A 192 -21.49 -18.54 3.48
CA ILE A 192 -21.84 -17.32 4.20
C ILE A 192 -23.34 -17.07 4.00
N VAL A 193 -24.13 -17.19 5.07
CA VAL A 193 -25.56 -16.87 5.04
C VAL A 193 -25.70 -15.39 4.70
N THR A 194 -26.21 -15.08 3.51
CA THR A 194 -26.48 -13.71 3.07
C THR A 194 -27.91 -13.30 3.46
N GLY A 195 -28.07 -12.18 4.18
CA GLY A 195 -29.37 -11.64 4.59
C GLY A 195 -29.38 -11.07 6.01
N GLU A 196 -30.56 -10.76 6.56
CA GLU A 196 -30.70 -10.24 7.94
C GLU A 196 -30.12 -11.16 9.02
N ASN A 197 -30.00 -12.46 8.73
CA ASN A 197 -29.43 -13.48 9.62
C ASN A 197 -27.95 -13.80 9.31
N GLY A 198 -27.28 -12.98 8.49
CA GLY A 198 -25.87 -13.19 8.17
C GLY A 198 -24.95 -12.99 9.38
N PRO A 199 -23.79 -13.69 9.43
CA PRO A 199 -22.86 -13.58 10.54
C PRO A 199 -22.23 -12.20 10.58
N GLU A 200 -22.65 -11.36 11.52
CA GLU A 200 -21.98 -10.10 11.85
C GLU A 200 -20.76 -10.41 12.74
N LEU A 201 -19.58 -10.55 12.13
CA LEU A 201 -18.37 -11.00 12.84
C LEU A 201 -17.75 -9.90 13.71
N LEU A 202 -17.03 -8.96 13.09
CA LEU A 202 -16.43 -7.85 13.85
C LEU A 202 -17.44 -6.75 14.17
N LYS A 203 -18.54 -6.72 13.41
CA LYS A 203 -19.59 -5.73 13.56
C LYS A 203 -20.30 -5.82 14.92
N VAL A 204 -20.47 -7.01 15.49
CA VAL A 204 -21.02 -7.18 16.86
C VAL A 204 -20.20 -6.42 17.91
N ILE A 205 -18.88 -6.31 17.70
CA ILE A 205 -17.96 -5.63 18.61
C ILE A 205 -17.98 -4.10 18.38
N THR A 206 -18.13 -3.64 17.14
CA THR A 206 -18.15 -2.21 16.80
C THR A 206 -19.52 -1.55 17.00
N GLU A 207 -20.60 -2.31 16.82
CA GLU A 207 -21.99 -1.82 16.83
C GLU A 207 -22.38 -0.98 18.06
N PRO A 208 -22.00 -1.33 19.31
CA PRO A 208 -22.37 -0.53 20.48
C PRO A 208 -21.87 0.91 20.39
N LEU A 209 -20.73 1.13 19.75
CA LEU A 209 -20.15 2.45 19.54
C LEU A 209 -20.72 3.10 18.27
N THR A 210 -20.78 2.38 17.15
CA THR A 210 -21.16 2.97 15.87
C THR A 210 -22.65 3.33 15.81
N LYS A 211 -23.54 2.52 16.42
CA LYS A 211 -24.98 2.84 16.54
C LYS A 211 -25.27 4.07 17.40
N ARG A 212 -24.34 4.50 18.26
CA ARG A 212 -24.45 5.77 19.02
C ARG A 212 -24.07 6.98 18.16
N ILE A 213 -23.32 6.77 17.09
CA ILE A 213 -22.89 7.84 16.19
C ILE A 213 -23.92 8.00 15.07
N ILE A 214 -24.23 6.93 14.34
CA ILE A 214 -25.13 6.98 13.19
C ILE A 214 -25.92 5.68 13.03
N GLN A 215 -27.16 5.79 12.57
CA GLN A 215 -27.97 4.65 12.15
C GLN A 215 -28.65 4.98 10.82
N LEU A 216 -28.56 4.06 9.87
CA LEU A 216 -29.16 4.19 8.55
C LEU A 216 -30.43 3.36 8.45
N ASP A 217 -31.41 3.88 7.70
CA ASP A 217 -32.65 3.18 7.40
C ASP A 217 -32.43 2.24 6.20
N LYS A 218 -32.18 0.96 6.52
CA LYS A 218 -31.97 -0.10 5.52
C LYS A 218 -33.15 -0.23 4.54
N ALA A 219 -34.38 0.00 4.99
CA ALA A 219 -35.56 -0.14 4.12
C ALA A 219 -35.60 0.95 3.05
N VAL A 220 -35.21 2.19 3.41
CA VAL A 220 -35.10 3.30 2.46
C VAL A 220 -33.97 3.02 1.45
N ILE A 221 -32.81 2.53 1.90
CA ILE A 221 -31.68 2.19 1.02
C ILE A 221 -32.08 1.11 -0.01
N VAL A 222 -32.66 0.00 0.46
CA VAL A 222 -33.12 -1.09 -0.42
C VAL A 222 -34.23 -0.62 -1.36
N GLY A 223 -35.15 0.23 -0.87
CA GLY A 223 -36.21 0.80 -1.68
C GLY A 223 -35.70 1.72 -2.80
N ILE A 224 -34.67 2.53 -2.53
CA ILE A 224 -34.02 3.36 -3.56
C ILE A 224 -33.29 2.48 -4.58
N ALA A 225 -32.57 1.45 -4.12
CA ALA A 225 -31.86 0.51 -5.01
C ALA A 225 -32.81 -0.30 -5.91
N THR A 226 -34.03 -0.58 -5.45
CA THR A 226 -35.08 -1.28 -6.22
C THR A 226 -35.91 -0.35 -7.11
N GLY A 227 -35.57 0.94 -7.19
CA GLY A 227 -36.19 1.89 -8.12
C GLY A 227 -37.47 2.56 -7.62
N GLN A 228 -37.77 2.51 -6.32
CA GLN A 228 -38.94 3.18 -5.76
C GLN A 228 -38.70 4.69 -5.61
N GLU A 229 -39.22 5.49 -6.54
CA GLU A 229 -39.01 6.95 -6.55
C GLU A 229 -39.53 7.66 -5.28
N VAL A 230 -40.60 7.15 -4.67
CA VAL A 230 -41.21 7.72 -3.44
C VAL A 230 -40.21 7.76 -2.26
N LEU A 231 -39.24 6.84 -2.24
CA LEU A 231 -38.25 6.73 -1.18
C LEU A 231 -37.01 7.60 -1.40
N ARG A 232 -36.79 8.16 -2.62
CA ARG A 232 -35.65 9.07 -2.90
C ARG A 232 -35.67 10.34 -2.04
N ASN A 233 -36.88 10.82 -1.73
CA ASN A 233 -37.10 12.04 -0.94
C ASN A 233 -37.09 11.78 0.58
N LYS A 234 -37.05 10.52 1.04
CA LYS A 234 -36.87 10.22 2.46
C LYS A 234 -35.42 10.39 2.88
N SER A 235 -35.22 10.69 4.16
CA SER A 235 -33.89 10.69 4.78
C SER A 235 -33.39 9.24 4.91
N LEU A 236 -32.10 9.06 4.64
CA LEU A 236 -31.38 7.81 4.87
C LEU A 236 -31.05 7.61 6.36
N ILE A 237 -31.09 8.68 7.16
CA ILE A 237 -30.81 8.63 8.60
C ILE A 237 -32.06 8.11 9.32
N LYS A 238 -31.88 7.10 10.15
CA LYS A 238 -32.99 6.46 10.86
C LYS A 238 -33.40 7.28 12.08
N VAL A 239 -34.48 8.05 11.97
CA VAL A 239 -34.97 8.90 13.07
C VAL A 239 -35.77 8.10 14.12
N TRP A 240 -36.52 7.07 13.70
CA TRP A 240 -37.46 6.33 14.53
C TRP A 240 -37.04 4.86 14.69
N CYS A 241 -36.91 4.39 15.94
CA CYS A 241 -36.34 3.06 16.25
C CYS A 241 -37.37 2.06 16.77
N GLN A 242 -38.38 2.49 17.51
CA GLN A 242 -39.49 1.62 17.95
C GLN A 242 -40.82 2.25 17.58
N THR A 243 -41.65 1.49 16.86
CA THR A 243 -43.06 1.82 16.65
C THR A 243 -43.88 0.85 17.50
N ARG A 244 -44.31 1.28 18.68
CA ARG A 244 -45.25 0.50 19.48
C ARG A 244 -46.67 0.90 19.07
N ILE A 245 -47.36 -0.02 18.40
CA ILE A 245 -48.80 0.11 18.19
C ILE A 245 -49.47 -0.27 19.51
N MET A 246 -49.94 0.72 20.25
CA MET A 246 -50.81 0.46 21.40
C MET A 246 -52.26 0.54 20.94
N VAL A 247 -52.94 -0.59 20.97
CA VAL A 247 -54.39 -0.64 20.76
C VAL A 247 -55.05 -0.20 22.07
N LYS A 248 -55.74 0.95 22.05
CA LYS A 248 -56.48 1.43 23.24
C LYS A 248 -57.96 1.08 23.07
N ASN A 249 -58.47 0.33 24.06
CA ASN A 249 -59.81 -0.19 24.31
C ASN A 249 -60.85 -0.08 23.19
N VAL A 250 -61.41 -1.24 22.83
CA VAL A 250 -62.67 -1.36 22.08
C VAL A 250 -63.79 -0.81 22.95
N SER A 251 -64.34 0.35 22.60
CA SER A 251 -65.62 0.78 23.18
C SER A 251 -66.75 0.12 22.40
N ILE A 252 -67.53 -0.72 23.09
CA ILE A 252 -68.79 -1.26 22.56
C ILE A 252 -69.88 -0.31 23.04
N MET A 253 -70.40 0.53 22.14
CA MET A 253 -71.63 1.27 22.40
C MET A 253 -72.81 0.42 21.92
N PRO A 254 -73.77 0.04 22.79
CA PRO A 254 -74.98 -0.60 22.33
C PRO A 254 -75.83 0.45 21.60
N SER A 255 -75.96 0.30 20.29
CA SER A 255 -76.96 0.97 19.47
C SER A 255 -77.95 -0.11 19.02
N GLU A 256 -79.24 0.20 19.10
CA GLU A 256 -80.38 -0.72 19.00
C GLU A 256 -80.47 -1.57 17.73
N ASN A 257 -79.55 -1.50 16.76
CA ASN A 257 -79.47 -2.48 15.66
C ASN A 257 -78.10 -2.67 15.00
N SER A 258 -76.99 -2.25 15.59
CA SER A 258 -75.63 -2.59 15.10
C SER A 258 -74.56 -2.29 16.14
N THR A 259 -73.69 -3.26 16.42
CA THR A 259 -72.47 -3.06 17.22
C THR A 259 -71.40 -2.38 16.36
N VAL A 260 -71.14 -1.09 16.57
CA VAL A 260 -69.98 -0.42 15.97
C VAL A 260 -68.80 -0.57 16.93
N GLN A 261 -67.78 -1.33 16.52
CA GLN A 261 -66.50 -1.39 17.22
C GLN A 261 -65.61 -0.25 16.72
N THR A 262 -65.33 0.73 17.58
CA THR A 262 -64.36 1.78 17.27
C THR A 262 -63.04 1.43 17.94
N THR A 263 -62.05 1.00 17.14
CA THR A 263 -60.69 0.71 17.63
C THR A 263 -59.83 1.97 17.47
N SER A 264 -59.36 2.55 18.59
CA SER A 264 -58.39 3.65 18.52
C SER A 264 -56.96 3.08 18.51
N LEU A 265 -56.26 3.21 17.38
CA LEU A 265 -54.83 2.94 17.28
C LEU A 265 -54.05 4.20 17.65
N HIS A 266 -53.29 4.16 18.75
CA HIS A 266 -52.26 5.16 19.02
C HIS A 266 -50.89 4.58 18.67
N MET A 267 -50.23 5.20 17.70
CA MET A 267 -48.89 4.84 17.25
C MET A 267 -47.88 5.64 18.09
N HIS A 268 -47.21 4.98 19.04
CA HIS A 268 -46.14 5.60 19.82
C HIS A 268 -44.81 5.28 19.14
N SER A 269 -44.17 6.31 18.58
CA SER A 269 -42.86 6.18 17.94
C SER A 269 -41.78 6.77 18.84
N GLU A 270 -40.81 5.95 19.27
CA GLU A 270 -39.63 6.42 20.00
C GLU A 270 -38.51 6.76 19.01
N LYS A 271 -37.90 7.94 19.23
CA LYS A 271 -36.72 8.38 18.47
C LYS A 271 -35.52 7.48 18.76
N CYS A 272 -34.65 7.30 17.78
CA CYS A 272 -33.38 6.60 17.96
C CYS A 272 -32.44 7.36 18.93
N THR A 273 -31.37 6.71 19.39
CA THR A 273 -30.37 7.31 20.31
C THR A 273 -29.00 7.41 19.65
N HIS A 274 -28.91 8.18 18.55
CA HIS A 274 -27.66 8.47 17.86
C HIS A 274 -27.41 9.98 17.71
N LEU A 275 -26.15 10.37 17.49
CA LEU A 275 -25.69 11.78 17.52
C LEU A 275 -26.48 12.72 16.58
N PHE A 276 -26.90 12.20 15.42
CA PHE A 276 -27.59 12.97 14.36
C PHE A 276 -29.13 12.84 14.35
N VAL A 277 -29.77 12.35 15.42
CA VAL A 277 -31.24 12.17 15.44
C VAL A 277 -32.01 13.49 15.40
N GLU A 278 -31.49 14.52 16.05
CA GLU A 278 -32.17 15.82 16.21
C GLU A 278 -31.55 16.93 15.37
N THR A 279 -30.58 16.60 14.52
CA THR A 279 -29.92 17.59 13.68
C THR A 279 -30.78 17.90 12.45
N GLY A 280 -31.01 19.17 12.15
CA GLY A 280 -31.66 19.62 10.90
C GLY A 280 -30.75 19.58 9.66
N LEU A 281 -29.64 18.84 9.72
CA LEU A 281 -28.67 18.74 8.63
C LEU A 281 -29.17 17.76 7.56
N SER A 282 -28.81 18.02 6.30
CA SER A 282 -29.12 17.09 5.20
C SER A 282 -28.26 15.82 5.30
N ASP A 283 -28.79 14.71 4.76
CA ASP A 283 -28.06 13.42 4.70
C ASP A 283 -26.66 13.57 4.11
N LEU A 284 -26.51 14.39 3.05
CA LEU A 284 -25.23 14.66 2.41
C LEU A 284 -24.27 15.41 3.35
N ALA A 285 -24.75 16.43 4.08
CA ALA A 285 -23.91 17.17 5.02
C ALA A 285 -23.43 16.28 6.16
N VAL A 286 -24.32 15.48 6.75
CA VAL A 286 -23.97 14.49 7.78
C VAL A 286 -22.99 13.46 7.22
N GLY A 287 -23.24 12.95 6.01
CA GLY A 287 -22.35 12.04 5.30
C GLY A 287 -20.95 12.60 5.13
N LEU A 288 -20.80 13.85 4.65
CA LEU A 288 -19.50 14.50 4.47
C LEU A 288 -18.76 14.76 5.78
N ILE A 289 -19.48 15.14 6.85
CA ILE A 289 -18.88 15.32 8.19
C ILE A 289 -18.39 13.97 8.74
N LEU A 290 -19.20 12.93 8.62
CA LEU A 290 -18.81 11.57 9.04
C LEU A 290 -17.66 11.03 8.19
N LEU A 291 -17.64 11.32 6.89
CA LEU A 291 -16.56 10.94 5.97
C LEU A 291 -15.24 11.57 6.39
N ALA A 292 -15.21 12.89 6.60
CA ALA A 292 -14.01 13.61 7.00
C ALA A 292 -13.51 13.18 8.39
N SER A 293 -14.42 13.04 9.37
CA SER A 293 -14.08 12.64 10.73
C SER A 293 -13.61 11.18 10.81
N SER A 294 -14.28 10.25 10.14
CA SER A 294 -13.85 8.85 10.10
C SER A 294 -12.52 8.67 9.38
N LEU A 295 -12.28 9.37 8.27
CA LEU A 295 -10.99 9.34 7.59
C LEU A 295 -9.87 9.93 8.45
N LEU A 296 -10.13 11.01 9.18
CA LEU A 296 -9.16 11.60 10.10
C LEU A 296 -8.81 10.64 11.25
N VAL A 297 -9.82 10.03 11.88
CA VAL A 297 -9.62 9.02 12.93
C VAL A 297 -8.85 7.82 12.38
N LEU A 298 -9.25 7.33 11.20
CA LEU A 298 -8.60 6.21 10.55
C LEU A 298 -7.13 6.49 10.25
N CYS A 299 -6.82 7.63 9.64
CA CYS A 299 -5.44 8.03 9.33
C CYS A 299 -4.62 8.25 10.61
N THR A 300 -5.17 8.92 11.62
CA THR A 300 -4.49 9.16 12.89
C THR A 300 -4.21 7.85 13.62
N CYS A 301 -5.20 6.96 13.67
CA CYS A 301 -5.07 5.64 14.29
C CYS A 301 -3.99 4.81 13.59
N LEU A 302 -3.98 4.81 12.26
CA LEU A 302 -2.95 4.11 11.49
C LEU A 302 -1.56 4.70 11.76
N LEU A 303 -1.39 6.03 11.77
CA LEU A 303 -0.11 6.68 12.07
C LEU A 303 0.40 6.37 13.48
N LEU A 304 -0.50 6.35 14.48
CA LEU A 304 -0.16 6.00 15.86
C LEU A 304 0.20 4.52 15.99
N LEU A 305 -0.56 3.63 15.36
CA LEU A 305 -0.30 2.19 15.30
C LEU A 305 1.06 1.93 14.65
N VAL A 306 1.35 2.60 13.54
CA VAL A 306 2.65 2.58 12.85
C VAL A 306 3.79 3.07 13.73
N LYS A 307 3.66 4.24 14.37
CA LYS A 307 4.70 4.77 15.26
C LYS A 307 4.96 3.83 16.43
N PHE A 308 3.89 3.30 17.00
CA PHE A 308 3.93 2.36 18.10
C PHE A 308 4.65 1.06 17.70
N LEU A 309 4.27 0.47 16.58
CA LEU A 309 4.89 -0.76 16.06
C LEU A 309 6.33 -0.52 15.61
N ASN A 310 6.65 0.62 15.01
CA ASN A 310 8.04 0.98 14.67
C ASN A 310 8.89 1.10 15.95
N SER A 311 8.34 1.67 17.03
CA SER A 311 9.00 1.67 18.34
C SER A 311 9.21 0.26 18.91
N LEU A 312 8.32 -0.70 18.63
CA LEU A 312 8.47 -2.10 19.05
C LEU A 312 9.48 -2.88 18.17
N LEU A 313 9.55 -2.54 16.89
CA LEU A 313 10.48 -3.14 15.93
C LEU A 313 11.92 -2.62 16.10
N GLN A 314 12.09 -1.43 16.66
CA GLN A 314 13.40 -0.88 16.99
C GLN A 314 14.00 -1.58 18.22
N GLY A 315 15.24 -2.07 18.10
CA GLY A 315 15.98 -2.70 19.20
C GLY A 315 16.17 -4.21 19.04
N GLN A 316 15.82 -5.00 20.05
CA GLN A 316 16.10 -6.44 20.08
C GLN A 316 15.23 -7.25 19.10
N VAL A 317 14.02 -6.78 18.75
CA VAL A 317 13.17 -7.44 17.75
C VAL A 317 13.81 -7.39 16.37
N ALA A 318 14.37 -6.25 15.96
CA ALA A 318 15.19 -6.15 14.74
C ALA A 318 16.39 -7.13 14.76
N LYS A 319 17.04 -7.32 15.91
CA LYS A 319 18.13 -8.31 16.08
C LYS A 319 17.63 -9.76 16.03
N ALA A 320 16.44 -10.05 16.55
CA ALA A 320 15.83 -11.37 16.47
C ALA A 320 15.40 -11.69 15.03
N ILE A 321 14.79 -10.72 14.35
CA ILE A 321 14.48 -10.76 12.92
C ILE A 321 15.76 -11.01 12.12
N GLN A 322 16.84 -10.28 12.41
CA GLN A 322 18.15 -10.49 11.78
C GLN A 322 18.68 -11.93 12.00
N LYS A 323 18.57 -12.45 13.22
CA LYS A 323 19.02 -13.81 13.55
C LYS A 323 18.21 -14.88 12.82
N ILE A 324 16.89 -14.67 12.65
CA ILE A 324 16.00 -15.60 11.93
C ILE A 324 16.20 -15.48 10.42
N ILE A 325 16.40 -14.28 9.88
CA ILE A 325 16.60 -14.05 8.43
C ILE A 325 17.95 -14.58 7.96
N ASN A 326 18.99 -14.39 8.77
CA ASN A 326 20.34 -14.88 8.47
C ASN A 326 20.55 -16.33 8.94
N ALA A 327 19.50 -16.99 9.47
CA ALA A 327 19.54 -18.41 9.73
C ALA A 327 19.45 -19.14 8.40
N ASP A 328 20.60 -19.58 7.90
CA ASP A 328 20.64 -20.44 6.73
C ASP A 328 20.33 -21.88 7.12
N PHE A 329 19.35 -22.46 6.42
CA PHE A 329 19.10 -23.89 6.54
C PHE A 329 20.26 -24.66 5.91
N PRO A 330 20.80 -25.69 6.59
CA PRO A 330 21.85 -26.52 6.02
C PRO A 330 21.35 -27.25 4.77
N PHE A 331 22.30 -27.61 3.90
CA PHE A 331 22.03 -28.45 2.74
C PHE A 331 21.31 -29.74 3.18
N PRO A 332 20.22 -30.17 2.49
CA PRO A 332 19.71 -29.74 1.18
C PRO A 332 18.59 -28.67 1.21
N PHE A 333 18.24 -28.11 2.37
CA PHE A 333 17.04 -27.26 2.54
C PHE A 333 17.28 -25.76 2.32
N GLY A 334 18.39 -25.36 1.70
CA GLY A 334 18.73 -23.95 1.48
C GLY A 334 17.66 -23.16 0.69
N TRP A 335 16.89 -23.82 -0.17
CA TRP A 335 15.78 -23.20 -0.91
C TRP A 335 14.62 -22.75 0.00
N LEU A 336 14.46 -23.36 1.19
CA LEU A 336 13.38 -23.08 2.14
C LEU A 336 13.59 -21.75 2.86
N THR A 337 14.84 -21.27 2.97
CA THR A 337 15.19 -20.00 3.64
C THR A 337 14.36 -18.82 3.12
N GLY A 338 14.20 -18.75 1.80
CA GLY A 338 13.45 -17.70 1.14
C GLY A 338 11.94 -17.76 1.40
N TYR A 339 11.36 -18.97 1.43
CA TYR A 339 9.93 -19.14 1.77
C TYR A 339 9.66 -18.88 3.25
N LEU A 340 10.58 -19.25 4.14
CA LEU A 340 10.51 -18.85 5.54
C LEU A 340 10.54 -17.32 5.67
N ALA A 341 11.42 -16.65 4.92
CA ALA A 341 11.46 -15.19 4.90
C ALA A 341 10.15 -14.57 4.39
N ILE A 342 9.48 -15.17 3.40
CA ILE A 342 8.13 -14.75 2.99
C ILE A 342 7.13 -14.88 4.15
N LEU A 343 7.13 -16.01 4.86
CA LEU A 343 6.24 -16.20 6.01
C LEU A 343 6.53 -15.21 7.14
N VAL A 344 7.81 -14.95 7.42
CA VAL A 344 8.23 -13.94 8.41
C VAL A 344 7.76 -12.56 7.98
N GLY A 345 7.97 -12.17 6.72
CA GLY A 345 7.48 -10.88 6.19
C GLY A 345 5.96 -10.73 6.30
N ALA A 346 5.22 -11.80 5.99
CA ALA A 346 3.76 -11.84 6.10
C ALA A 346 3.29 -11.73 7.54
N GLY A 347 3.85 -12.53 8.45
CA GLY A 347 3.51 -12.49 9.87
C GLY A 347 3.87 -11.16 10.52
N MET A 348 5.05 -10.61 10.24
CA MET A 348 5.46 -9.30 10.74
C MET A 348 4.55 -8.20 10.23
N THR A 349 4.18 -8.23 8.95
CA THR A 349 3.28 -7.21 8.39
C THR A 349 1.84 -7.39 8.87
N PHE A 350 1.40 -8.60 9.16
CA PHE A 350 0.12 -8.83 9.84
C PHE A 350 0.09 -8.17 11.23
N VAL A 351 1.15 -8.36 12.02
CA VAL A 351 1.27 -7.73 13.35
C VAL A 351 1.36 -6.20 13.22
N VAL A 352 2.13 -5.72 12.24
CA VAL A 352 2.39 -4.29 12.03
C VAL A 352 1.23 -3.59 11.29
N GLN A 353 0.37 -4.35 10.60
CA GLN A 353 -0.71 -3.89 9.73
C GLN A 353 -0.29 -2.91 8.61
N SER A 354 1.01 -2.73 8.37
CA SER A 354 1.55 -1.79 7.40
C SER A 354 2.81 -2.35 6.73
N SER A 355 2.70 -2.69 5.45
CA SER A 355 3.85 -3.11 4.64
C SER A 355 4.83 -1.96 4.44
N SER A 356 4.36 -0.75 4.14
CA SER A 356 5.24 0.41 3.90
C SER A 356 6.15 0.69 5.09
N VAL A 357 5.67 0.53 6.32
CA VAL A 357 6.47 0.70 7.54
C VAL A 357 7.49 -0.41 7.71
N PHE A 358 7.08 -1.65 7.51
CA PHE A 358 7.98 -2.79 7.57
C PHE A 358 9.10 -2.67 6.52
N THR A 359 8.75 -2.39 5.26
CA THR A 359 9.71 -2.25 4.17
C THR A 359 10.57 -0.99 4.30
N SER A 360 10.03 0.10 4.84
CA SER A 360 10.78 1.33 5.15
C SER A 360 11.76 1.12 6.29
N ALA A 361 11.46 0.25 7.27
CA ALA A 361 12.41 -0.10 8.33
C ALA A 361 13.58 -0.97 7.81
N ILE A 362 13.32 -1.84 6.83
CA ILE A 362 14.34 -2.69 6.21
C ILE A 362 15.23 -1.87 5.25
N THR A 363 14.68 -0.86 4.56
CA THR A 363 15.41 -0.07 3.55
C THR A 363 16.73 0.52 4.06
N PRO A 364 16.80 1.17 5.24
CA PRO A 364 18.05 1.61 5.84
C PRO A 364 19.09 0.53 6.09
N LEU A 365 18.64 -0.66 6.49
CA LEU A 365 19.52 -1.81 6.75
C LEU A 365 20.12 -2.35 5.46
N ILE A 366 19.38 -2.29 4.35
CA ILE A 366 19.91 -2.60 3.01
C ILE A 366 20.92 -1.52 2.61
N GLY A 367 20.58 -0.24 2.85
CA GLY A 367 21.47 0.89 2.62
C GLY A 367 22.83 0.72 3.29
N ILE A 368 22.86 0.41 4.58
CA ILE A 368 24.12 0.22 5.33
C ILE A 368 24.82 -1.12 4.96
N GLY A 369 24.13 -2.02 4.24
CA GLY A 369 24.70 -3.31 3.81
C GLY A 369 24.55 -4.43 4.84
N VAL A 370 23.71 -4.23 5.86
CA VAL A 370 23.41 -5.25 6.89
C VAL A 370 22.56 -6.38 6.31
N ILE A 371 21.69 -6.07 5.34
CA ILE A 371 20.81 -7.02 4.66
C ILE A 371 21.02 -6.88 3.15
N SER A 372 21.26 -8.00 2.46
CA SER A 372 21.35 -7.99 1.01
C SER A 372 19.96 -7.89 0.36
N ILE A 373 19.90 -7.35 -0.87
CA ILE A 373 18.63 -7.21 -1.60
C ILE A 373 17.94 -8.55 -1.86
N GLU A 374 18.71 -9.63 -1.98
CA GLU A 374 18.24 -11.00 -2.21
C GLU A 374 17.54 -11.58 -0.99
N ARG A 375 17.96 -11.18 0.22
CA ARG A 375 17.31 -11.55 1.48
C ARG A 375 16.14 -10.63 1.79
N ALA A 376 16.24 -9.35 1.42
CA ALA A 376 15.14 -8.41 1.56
C ALA A 376 13.96 -8.73 0.65
N TYR A 377 14.21 -9.17 -0.59
CA TYR A 377 13.15 -9.45 -1.56
C TYR A 377 12.06 -10.42 -1.08
N PRO A 378 12.36 -11.64 -0.57
CA PRO A 378 11.31 -12.50 -0.03
C PRO A 378 10.58 -11.89 1.17
N LEU A 379 11.25 -11.08 2.01
CA LEU A 379 10.58 -10.37 3.11
C LEU A 379 9.58 -9.35 2.59
N THR A 380 9.90 -8.61 1.54
CA THR A 380 8.99 -7.64 0.94
C THR A 380 7.80 -8.35 0.27
N LEU A 381 8.01 -9.47 -0.41
CA LEU A 381 6.93 -10.32 -0.93
C LEU A 381 5.99 -10.80 0.18
N GLY A 382 6.57 -11.27 1.28
CA GLY A 382 5.81 -11.61 2.49
C GLY A 382 4.97 -10.44 3.00
N SER A 383 5.55 -9.23 3.04
CA SER A 383 4.85 -8.05 3.53
C SER A 383 3.59 -7.70 2.73
N ASN A 384 3.58 -7.99 1.43
CA ASN A 384 2.40 -7.79 0.59
C ASN A 384 1.28 -8.76 0.94
N ILE A 385 1.62 -10.02 1.21
CA ILE A 385 0.65 -10.99 1.74
C ILE A 385 0.12 -10.51 3.09
N GLY A 386 1.00 -10.10 4.02
CA GLY A 386 0.57 -9.69 5.35
C GLY A 386 -0.42 -8.51 5.31
N THR A 387 -0.19 -7.55 4.42
CA THR A 387 -1.05 -6.36 4.23
C THR A 387 -2.48 -6.73 3.86
N THR A 388 -2.72 -7.81 3.13
CA THR A 388 -4.07 -8.20 2.72
C THR A 388 -4.96 -8.58 3.90
N THR A 389 -4.37 -8.86 5.07
CA THR A 389 -5.13 -9.11 6.29
C THR A 389 -5.92 -7.88 6.73
N THR A 390 -5.43 -6.66 6.49
CA THR A 390 -6.19 -5.43 6.77
C THR A 390 -7.49 -5.38 5.96
N ALA A 391 -7.43 -5.70 4.67
CA ALA A 391 -8.59 -5.77 3.80
C ALA A 391 -9.57 -6.87 4.26
N ILE A 392 -9.05 -8.01 4.73
CA ILE A 392 -9.88 -9.08 5.32
C ILE A 392 -10.58 -8.58 6.59
N LEU A 393 -9.87 -7.92 7.50
CA LEU A 393 -10.48 -7.35 8.71
C LEU A 393 -11.52 -6.27 8.37
N ALA A 394 -11.27 -5.44 7.36
CA ALA A 394 -12.24 -4.46 6.86
C ALA A 394 -13.50 -5.15 6.29
N ALA A 395 -13.31 -6.25 5.56
CA ALA A 395 -14.43 -7.04 5.05
C ALA A 395 -15.24 -7.67 6.18
N LEU A 396 -14.58 -8.23 7.21
CA LEU A 396 -15.24 -8.84 8.38
C LEU A 396 -16.00 -7.83 9.26
N ALA A 397 -15.71 -6.53 9.11
CA ALA A 397 -16.46 -5.44 9.73
C ALA A 397 -17.71 -5.03 8.93
N SER A 398 -17.92 -5.60 7.74
CA SER A 398 -19.03 -5.24 6.87
C SER A 398 -20.37 -5.84 7.33
N PRO A 399 -21.51 -5.20 7.00
CA PRO A 399 -22.84 -5.77 7.23
C PRO A 399 -23.03 -7.14 6.55
N GLY A 400 -23.80 -8.04 7.18
CA GLY A 400 -23.96 -9.43 6.71
C GLY A 400 -24.50 -9.58 5.27
N ASP A 401 -25.32 -8.65 4.79
CA ASP A 401 -25.86 -8.64 3.42
C ASP A 401 -24.83 -8.24 2.35
N LYS A 402 -23.74 -7.57 2.74
CA LYS A 402 -22.66 -7.13 1.85
C LYS A 402 -21.30 -7.76 2.19
N LEU A 403 -21.25 -8.57 3.24
CA LEU A 403 -20.06 -9.28 3.72
C LEU A 403 -19.43 -10.13 2.61
N ALA A 404 -20.24 -10.88 1.85
CA ALA A 404 -19.73 -11.74 0.77
C ALA A 404 -18.97 -10.95 -0.30
N ALA A 405 -19.51 -9.82 -0.76
CA ALA A 405 -18.88 -8.97 -1.77
C ALA A 405 -17.61 -8.28 -1.22
N ALA A 406 -17.68 -7.74 0.00
CA ALA A 406 -16.54 -7.11 0.66
C ALA A 406 -15.39 -8.12 0.89
N PHE A 407 -15.73 -9.34 1.32
CA PHE A 407 -14.77 -10.41 1.56
C PHE A 407 -14.18 -10.94 0.26
N GLN A 408 -14.97 -11.02 -0.81
CA GLN A 408 -14.48 -11.37 -2.14
C GLN A 408 -13.39 -10.40 -2.63
N VAL A 409 -13.57 -9.09 -2.42
CA VAL A 409 -12.56 -8.07 -2.79
C VAL A 409 -11.29 -8.22 -1.94
N ALA A 410 -11.42 -8.46 -0.64
CA ALA A 410 -10.29 -8.75 0.22
C ALA A 410 -9.52 -10.01 -0.21
N LEU A 411 -10.23 -11.05 -0.65
CA LEU A 411 -9.62 -12.26 -1.21
C LEU A 411 -8.98 -12.02 -2.56
N CYS A 412 -9.57 -11.20 -3.44
CA CYS A 412 -8.91 -10.78 -4.68
C CYS A 412 -7.56 -10.11 -4.39
N HIS A 413 -7.48 -9.27 -3.35
CA HIS A 413 -6.22 -8.67 -2.92
C HIS A 413 -5.20 -9.75 -2.51
N PHE A 414 -5.60 -10.71 -1.68
CA PHE A 414 -4.74 -11.82 -1.28
C PHE A 414 -4.27 -12.66 -2.47
N ILE A 415 -5.19 -13.07 -3.34
CA ILE A 415 -4.90 -13.89 -4.52
C ILE A 415 -3.97 -13.15 -5.49
N PHE A 416 -4.17 -11.85 -5.73
CA PHE A 416 -3.27 -11.04 -6.56
C PHE A 416 -1.81 -11.15 -6.08
N ASN A 417 -1.56 -10.98 -4.78
CA ASN A 417 -0.22 -11.05 -4.23
C ASN A 417 0.36 -12.46 -4.28
N VAL A 418 -0.45 -13.48 -4.00
CA VAL A 418 -0.02 -14.89 -4.10
C VAL A 418 0.33 -15.26 -5.54
N LEU A 419 -0.52 -14.91 -6.52
CA LEU A 419 -0.26 -15.17 -7.94
C LEU A 419 0.99 -14.43 -8.43
N GLY A 420 1.18 -13.17 -8.01
CA GLY A 420 2.39 -12.42 -8.32
C GLY A 420 3.64 -13.12 -7.79
N ILE A 421 3.61 -13.61 -6.55
CA ILE A 421 4.74 -14.37 -5.97
C ILE A 421 4.99 -15.63 -6.78
N LEU A 422 3.95 -16.41 -7.11
CA LEU A 422 4.08 -17.63 -7.92
C LEU A 422 4.69 -17.36 -9.31
N LEU A 423 4.44 -16.18 -9.89
CA LEU A 423 4.99 -15.78 -11.18
C LEU A 423 6.49 -15.40 -11.09
N TRP A 424 6.88 -14.61 -10.08
CA TRP A 424 8.18 -13.94 -10.07
C TRP A 424 9.21 -14.50 -9.07
N TYR A 425 8.82 -15.42 -8.17
CA TYR A 425 9.71 -15.89 -7.10
C TYR A 425 10.24 -17.33 -7.22
N PRO A 426 9.41 -18.37 -7.53
CA PRO A 426 9.83 -19.77 -7.46
C PRO A 426 11.01 -20.11 -8.37
N VAL A 427 10.99 -19.58 -9.59
CA VAL A 427 12.03 -19.86 -10.60
C VAL A 427 13.13 -18.80 -10.49
N PRO A 428 14.41 -19.15 -10.24
CA PRO A 428 15.49 -18.17 -10.10
C PRO A 428 15.63 -17.23 -11.31
N LEU A 429 15.32 -17.73 -12.52
CA LEU A 429 15.34 -16.94 -13.75
C LEU A 429 14.27 -15.84 -13.76
N SER A 430 13.09 -16.10 -13.17
CA SER A 430 11.96 -15.16 -13.12
C SER A 430 12.10 -14.07 -12.06
N ARG A 431 13.16 -14.09 -11.23
CA ARG A 431 13.47 -13.04 -10.25
C ARG A 431 13.98 -11.73 -10.89
N LEU A 432 13.29 -11.29 -11.94
CA LEU A 432 13.48 -10.05 -12.66
C LEU A 432 13.39 -8.80 -11.76
N PRO A 433 12.49 -8.72 -10.74
CA PRO A 433 12.42 -7.56 -9.86
C PRO A 433 13.76 -7.20 -9.21
N ILE A 434 14.57 -8.19 -8.80
CA ILE A 434 15.88 -7.95 -8.19
C ILE A 434 16.84 -7.28 -9.20
N ARG A 435 16.83 -7.74 -10.46
CA ARG A 435 17.71 -7.20 -11.50
C ARG A 435 17.34 -5.75 -11.85
N MET A 436 16.04 -5.48 -11.99
CA MET A 436 15.53 -4.13 -12.25
C MET A 436 15.89 -3.17 -11.11
N ALA A 437 15.70 -3.62 -9.87
CA ALA A 437 16.01 -2.81 -8.69
C ALA A 437 17.51 -2.49 -8.57
N ARG A 438 18.40 -3.45 -8.84
CA ARG A 438 19.86 -3.18 -8.88
C ARG A 438 20.21 -2.15 -9.94
N PHE A 439 19.65 -2.28 -11.13
CA PHE A 439 19.85 -1.30 -12.20
C PHE A 439 19.40 0.09 -11.77
N LEU A 440 18.20 0.22 -11.20
CA LEU A 440 17.69 1.50 -10.69
C LEU A 440 18.60 2.09 -9.60
N GLY A 441 19.08 1.27 -8.67
CA GLY A 441 20.04 1.69 -7.64
C GLY A 441 21.38 2.14 -8.21
N GLU A 442 21.90 1.49 -9.24
CA GLU A 442 23.12 1.94 -9.94
C GLU A 442 22.94 3.29 -10.63
N GLN A 443 21.76 3.53 -11.21
CA GLN A 443 21.47 4.82 -11.84
C GLN A 443 21.34 5.94 -10.80
N THR A 444 20.72 5.70 -9.65
CA THR A 444 20.63 6.71 -8.59
C THR A 444 21.97 7.02 -7.95
N ALA A 445 22.86 6.03 -7.86
CA ALA A 445 24.23 6.24 -7.45
C ALA A 445 25.00 7.12 -8.45
N LYS A 446 24.72 7.00 -9.75
CA LYS A 446 25.33 7.85 -10.81
C LYS A 446 24.71 9.24 -10.88
N TYR A 447 23.38 9.32 -10.78
CA TYR A 447 22.58 10.53 -10.98
C TYR A 447 21.61 10.67 -9.82
N ARG A 448 21.95 11.46 -8.80
CA ARG A 448 21.16 11.53 -7.55
C ARG A 448 19.73 12.03 -7.77
N TRP A 449 19.56 12.97 -8.71
CA TRP A 449 18.26 13.52 -9.09
C TRP A 449 17.34 12.48 -9.76
N PHE A 450 17.90 11.37 -10.26
CA PHE A 450 17.12 10.29 -10.89
C PHE A 450 16.07 9.70 -9.95
N ALA A 451 16.35 9.64 -8.64
CA ALA A 451 15.38 9.13 -7.67
C ALA A 451 14.11 9.98 -7.57
N VAL A 452 14.26 11.31 -7.66
CA VAL A 452 13.12 12.25 -7.67
C VAL A 452 12.39 12.16 -9.01
N LEU A 453 13.14 12.09 -10.13
CA LEU A 453 12.54 11.87 -11.44
C LEU A 453 11.73 10.56 -11.46
N TYR A 454 12.27 9.48 -10.90
CA TYR A 454 11.62 8.18 -10.81
C TYR A 454 10.28 8.29 -10.09
N LEU A 455 10.24 8.98 -8.94
CA LEU A 455 9.00 9.20 -8.19
C LEU A 455 7.94 9.93 -9.02
N ILE A 456 8.31 11.05 -9.64
CA ILE A 456 7.39 11.85 -10.47
C ILE A 456 6.93 11.03 -11.69
N LEU A 457 7.84 10.32 -12.33
CA LEU A 457 7.55 9.55 -13.53
C LEU A 457 6.63 8.36 -13.22
N CYS A 458 7.00 7.50 -12.29
CA CYS A 458 6.31 6.24 -12.03
C CYS A 458 5.00 6.41 -11.26
N PHE A 459 4.87 7.40 -10.37
CA PHE A 459 3.70 7.53 -9.50
C PHE A 459 2.76 8.69 -9.85
N LEU A 460 3.18 9.60 -10.75
CA LEU A 460 2.34 10.71 -11.18
C LEU A 460 2.18 10.76 -12.71
N LEU A 461 3.28 10.92 -13.46
CA LEU A 461 3.22 11.16 -14.90
C LEU A 461 2.75 9.92 -15.68
N LEU A 462 3.35 8.76 -15.46
CA LEU A 462 3.01 7.52 -16.17
C LEU A 462 1.55 7.11 -15.87
N PRO A 463 1.06 7.05 -14.62
CA PRO A 463 -0.35 6.79 -14.35
C PRO A 463 -1.28 7.80 -15.04
N SER A 464 -0.92 9.09 -15.06
CA SER A 464 -1.72 10.13 -15.72
C SER A 464 -1.77 9.96 -17.25
N ILE A 465 -0.64 9.61 -17.88
CA ILE A 465 -0.58 9.32 -19.32
C ILE A 465 -1.40 8.07 -19.64
N VAL A 466 -1.25 7.00 -18.84
CA VAL A 466 -2.00 5.76 -19.02
C VAL A 466 -3.50 6.00 -18.86
N PHE A 467 -3.90 6.83 -17.89
CA PHE A 467 -5.30 7.27 -17.74
C PHE A 467 -5.81 8.02 -18.97
N ALA A 468 -5.05 9.03 -19.44
CA ALA A 468 -5.42 9.82 -20.61
C ALA A 468 -5.56 8.96 -21.88
N LEU A 469 -4.61 8.04 -22.10
CA LEU A 469 -4.66 7.07 -23.21
C LEU A 469 -5.87 6.15 -23.09
N SER A 470 -6.18 5.67 -21.88
CA SER A 470 -7.33 4.80 -21.64
C SER A 470 -8.67 5.47 -21.95
N MET A 471 -8.76 6.79 -21.74
CA MET A 471 -9.94 7.59 -22.08
C MET A 471 -10.03 7.93 -23.58
N ALA A 472 -8.90 7.93 -24.30
CA ALA A 472 -8.83 8.25 -25.72
C ALA A 472 -9.32 7.13 -26.66
N GLY A 473 -9.71 5.97 -26.11
CA GLY A 473 -10.26 4.83 -26.84
C GLY A 473 -9.21 3.82 -27.30
N TRP A 474 -9.64 2.58 -27.57
CA TRP A 474 -8.75 1.44 -27.84
C TRP A 474 -7.85 1.65 -29.07
N GLN A 475 -8.32 2.40 -30.08
CA GLN A 475 -7.54 2.69 -31.29
C GLN A 475 -6.29 3.53 -30.98
N VAL A 476 -6.43 4.54 -30.11
CA VAL A 476 -5.32 5.39 -29.67
C VAL A 476 -4.36 4.60 -28.80
N VAL A 477 -4.89 3.76 -27.90
CA VAL A 477 -4.08 2.86 -27.07
C VAL A 477 -3.25 1.91 -27.94
N VAL A 478 -3.86 1.23 -28.91
CA VAL A 478 -3.13 0.33 -29.82
C VAL A 478 -2.13 1.11 -30.67
N GLY A 479 -2.55 2.25 -31.22
CA GLY A 479 -1.70 3.11 -32.05
C GLY A 479 -0.47 3.67 -31.33
N PHE A 480 -0.54 3.87 -30.01
CA PHE A 480 0.59 4.31 -29.20
C PHE A 480 1.39 3.14 -28.62
N CYS A 481 0.72 2.19 -27.97
CA CYS A 481 1.37 1.11 -27.24
C CYS A 481 2.07 0.11 -28.16
N VAL A 482 1.50 -0.22 -29.33
CA VAL A 482 2.13 -1.19 -30.25
C VAL A 482 3.48 -0.68 -30.76
N PRO A 483 3.62 0.56 -31.27
CA PRO A 483 4.92 1.12 -31.62
C PRO A 483 5.88 1.18 -30.43
N CYS A 484 5.44 1.60 -29.25
CA CYS A 484 6.29 1.65 -28.05
C CYS A 484 6.84 0.26 -27.69
N VAL A 485 5.98 -0.77 -27.67
CA VAL A 485 6.38 -2.15 -27.38
C VAL A 485 7.28 -2.70 -28.48
N ALA A 486 7.00 -2.42 -29.76
CA ALA A 486 7.83 -2.84 -30.88
C ALA A 486 9.24 -2.23 -30.81
N VAL A 487 9.34 -0.94 -30.48
CA VAL A 487 10.63 -0.25 -30.26
C VAL A 487 11.37 -0.87 -29.07
N LEU A 488 10.67 -1.14 -27.96
CA LEU A 488 11.29 -1.72 -26.76
C LEU A 488 11.78 -3.15 -27.00
N LEU A 489 11.00 -3.97 -27.71
CA LEU A 489 11.41 -5.29 -28.19
C LEU A 489 12.61 -5.20 -29.14
N CYS A 490 12.59 -4.26 -30.08
CA CYS A 490 13.70 -4.03 -31.00
C CYS A 490 14.99 -3.69 -30.24
N ILE A 491 14.93 -2.76 -29.27
CA ILE A 491 16.07 -2.40 -28.42
C ILE A 491 16.58 -3.63 -27.66
N VAL A 492 15.69 -4.43 -27.06
CA VAL A 492 16.07 -5.64 -26.30
C VAL A 492 16.74 -6.67 -27.22
N VAL A 493 16.18 -6.91 -28.41
CA VAL A 493 16.72 -7.86 -29.40
C VAL A 493 18.08 -7.39 -29.92
N VAL A 494 18.20 -6.11 -30.28
CA VAL A 494 19.47 -5.51 -30.74
C VAL A 494 20.51 -5.61 -29.62
N ASN A 495 20.19 -5.22 -28.38
CA ASN A 495 21.12 -5.35 -27.25
C ASN A 495 21.55 -6.80 -27.01
N ARG A 496 20.64 -7.77 -27.13
CA ARG A 496 20.97 -9.19 -27.03
C ARG A 496 21.88 -9.67 -28.16
N LEU A 497 21.64 -9.21 -29.39
CA LEU A 497 22.46 -9.52 -30.55
C LEU A 497 23.85 -8.86 -30.46
N GLN A 498 23.93 -7.61 -29.99
CA GLN A 498 25.20 -6.93 -29.71
C GLN A 498 26.06 -7.74 -28.71
N LEU A 499 25.43 -8.34 -27.70
CA LEU A 499 26.11 -9.14 -26.68
C LEU A 499 26.52 -10.53 -27.14
N GLN A 500 25.65 -11.25 -27.87
CA GLN A 500 25.91 -12.65 -28.22
C GLN A 500 26.57 -12.83 -29.58
N LYS A 501 26.18 -12.04 -30.58
CA LYS A 501 26.61 -12.19 -31.98
C LYS A 501 26.63 -10.83 -32.71
N PRO A 502 27.59 -9.93 -32.38
CA PRO A 502 27.64 -8.58 -32.95
C PRO A 502 27.84 -8.58 -34.48
N HIS A 503 28.43 -9.64 -35.04
CA HIS A 503 28.64 -9.80 -36.49
C HIS A 503 27.35 -9.98 -37.31
N LEU A 504 26.23 -10.36 -36.67
CA LEU A 504 24.92 -10.47 -37.33
C LEU A 504 24.23 -9.11 -37.48
N LEU A 505 24.68 -8.09 -36.75
CA LEU A 505 24.11 -6.75 -36.82
C LEU A 505 24.85 -5.91 -37.86
N PRO A 506 24.12 -5.12 -38.67
CA PRO A 506 24.72 -4.08 -39.49
C PRO A 506 25.60 -3.16 -38.63
N TRP A 507 26.69 -2.65 -39.20
CA TRP A 507 27.69 -1.84 -38.48
C TRP A 507 27.09 -0.68 -37.66
N TRP A 508 26.00 -0.08 -38.12
CA TRP A 508 25.30 1.04 -37.48
C TRP A 508 24.41 0.65 -36.28
N LEU A 509 24.11 -0.64 -36.10
CA LEU A 509 23.37 -1.18 -34.95
C LEU A 509 24.29 -1.97 -33.99
N GLN A 510 25.60 -2.01 -34.25
CA GLN A 510 26.55 -2.69 -33.37
C GLN A 510 26.82 -1.90 -32.09
N THR A 511 26.76 -0.57 -32.15
CA THR A 511 26.78 0.30 -30.97
C THR A 511 25.73 1.39 -31.07
N TRP A 512 25.32 1.93 -29.92
CA TRP A 512 24.34 3.03 -29.87
C TRP A 512 25.00 4.41 -29.99
N ASP A 513 26.31 4.50 -30.20
CA ASP A 513 27.09 5.75 -30.16
C ASP A 513 26.70 6.76 -31.25
N HIS A 514 26.02 6.28 -32.30
CA HIS A 514 25.48 7.12 -33.36
C HIS A 514 24.21 7.88 -32.96
N LEU A 515 23.52 7.46 -31.89
CA LEU A 515 22.35 8.18 -31.40
C LEU A 515 22.77 9.45 -30.65
N PRO A 516 21.94 10.51 -30.70
CA PRO A 516 22.18 11.70 -29.91
C PRO A 516 22.41 11.37 -28.43
N LEU A 517 23.34 12.10 -27.80
CA LEU A 517 23.80 11.82 -26.43
C LEU A 517 22.68 11.64 -25.40
N TRP A 518 21.58 12.40 -25.54
CA TRP A 518 20.41 12.37 -24.66
C TRP A 518 19.57 11.09 -24.77
N MET A 519 19.66 10.34 -25.86
CA MET A 519 18.91 9.09 -26.06
C MET A 519 19.59 7.87 -25.45
N HIS A 520 20.90 7.93 -25.21
CA HIS A 520 21.68 6.81 -24.65
C HIS A 520 22.49 7.17 -23.39
N SER A 521 22.46 8.43 -22.95
CA SER A 521 23.18 8.90 -21.76
C SER A 521 22.44 10.03 -21.04
N LEU A 522 22.38 9.94 -19.71
CA LEU A 522 21.83 10.99 -18.84
C LEU A 522 22.85 12.11 -18.54
N LYS A 523 24.11 11.98 -18.97
CA LYS A 523 25.18 12.99 -18.74
C LYS A 523 24.82 14.43 -19.16
N PRO A 524 24.14 14.67 -20.31
CA PRO A 524 23.78 16.03 -20.70
C PRO A 524 22.77 16.67 -19.73
N MET A 525 21.75 15.92 -19.31
CA MET A 525 20.75 16.40 -18.35
C MET A 525 21.37 16.63 -16.97
N ASP A 526 22.27 15.74 -16.56
CA ASP A 526 22.99 15.87 -15.29
C ASP A 526 23.81 17.16 -15.19
N LYS A 527 24.48 17.57 -16.27
CA LYS A 527 25.19 18.87 -16.34
C LYS A 527 24.24 20.06 -16.16
N ILE A 528 23.05 20.00 -16.74
CA ILE A 528 22.05 21.07 -16.63
C ILE A 528 21.51 21.14 -15.20
N ILE A 529 21.07 20.00 -14.65
CA ILE A 529 20.49 19.93 -13.31
C ILE A 529 21.53 20.34 -12.26
N THR A 530 22.78 19.89 -12.38
CA THR A 530 23.87 20.27 -11.48
C THR A 530 24.15 21.78 -11.55
N ARG A 531 24.17 22.40 -12.74
CA ARG A 531 24.30 23.85 -12.87
C ARG A 531 23.14 24.60 -12.20
N VAL A 532 21.90 24.16 -12.43
CA VAL A 532 20.71 24.79 -11.82
C VAL A 532 20.75 24.67 -10.30
N THR A 533 21.06 23.49 -9.77
CA THR A 533 21.12 23.26 -8.32
C THR A 533 22.28 24.00 -7.65
N LEU A 534 23.45 24.12 -8.29
CA LEU A 534 24.56 24.93 -7.80
C LEU A 534 24.24 26.43 -7.86
N CYS A 535 23.65 26.93 -8.96
CA CYS A 535 23.22 28.33 -9.05
C CYS A 535 22.19 28.68 -7.96
N CYS A 536 21.25 27.79 -7.64
CA CYS A 536 20.30 27.99 -6.54
C CYS A 536 20.97 27.97 -5.16
N ARG A 537 22.08 27.24 -4.99
CA ARG A 537 22.88 27.22 -3.75
C ARG A 537 23.71 28.49 -3.60
N GLU A 538 24.27 29.01 -4.69
CA GLU A 538 25.02 30.27 -4.74
C GLU A 538 24.13 31.48 -4.40
N THR A 539 22.91 31.55 -4.96
CA THR A 539 21.94 32.60 -4.63
C THR A 539 21.47 32.54 -3.18
N ARG A 540 21.30 31.34 -2.61
CA ARG A 540 20.89 31.15 -1.21
C ARG A 540 22.00 31.52 -0.21
N ASN A 541 23.27 31.33 -0.58
CA ASN A 541 24.40 31.80 0.24
C ASN A 541 24.60 33.32 0.14
N ASN A 542 24.27 33.93 -1.00
CA ASN A 542 24.33 35.39 -1.17
C ASN A 542 23.20 36.14 -0.45
N ASP A 543 22.06 35.50 -0.18
CA ASP A 543 20.99 36.10 0.63
C ASP A 543 21.26 36.05 2.15
N HIS A 544 22.16 35.17 2.61
CA HIS A 544 22.56 35.07 4.02
C HIS A 544 23.86 35.80 4.39
N SER A 545 24.54 36.45 3.43
CA SER A 545 25.81 37.15 3.65
C SER A 545 25.68 38.69 3.73
N ARG A 546 24.53 39.20 4.20
CA ARG A 546 24.36 40.61 4.62
C ARG A 546 24.36 40.76 6.14
N THR A 547 25.43 40.36 6.80
CA THR A 547 25.78 40.83 8.16
C THR A 547 27.29 40.92 8.30
N SER A 548 27.76 42.18 8.41
CA SER A 548 29.00 42.73 9.00
C SER A 548 30.35 41.99 8.82
N PRO A 549 31.41 42.70 8.35
CA PRO A 549 32.75 42.15 8.22
C PRO A 549 33.51 42.29 9.55
N GLU A 550 33.72 41.20 10.26
CA GLU A 550 34.83 41.02 11.21
C GLU A 550 34.90 39.53 11.59
N ASP A 551 36.12 39.03 11.75
CA ASP A 551 36.53 37.66 12.09
C ASP A 551 36.65 36.63 10.95
N LEU A 552 37.83 36.64 10.32
CA LEU A 552 38.48 35.43 9.79
C LEU A 552 39.18 34.70 10.95
N PRO A 553 39.02 33.38 11.06
CA PRO A 553 40.19 32.54 10.83
C PRO A 553 39.94 31.42 9.80
N GLN A 554 41.03 31.14 9.09
CA GLN A 554 41.24 30.11 8.09
C GLN A 554 40.79 28.71 8.56
N LEU A 555 40.12 27.96 7.68
CA LEU A 555 40.31 26.51 7.57
C LEU A 555 39.98 26.06 6.14
N SER A 556 40.95 25.35 5.59
CA SER A 556 41.14 24.86 4.23
C SER A 556 40.16 23.76 3.84
N GLU A 557 39.56 23.86 2.65
CA GLU A 557 39.29 22.74 1.73
C GLU A 557 38.63 23.27 0.44
N CYS A 558 39.45 23.78 -0.49
CA CYS A 558 38.99 24.01 -1.87
C CYS A 558 40.17 24.13 -2.86
N GLU A 559 41.13 23.21 -2.84
CA GLU A 559 42.20 23.16 -3.87
C GLU A 559 42.58 21.74 -4.33
N ALA A 560 41.71 20.74 -4.18
CA ALA A 560 42.01 19.36 -4.57
C ALA A 560 41.35 18.85 -5.88
N GLU A 561 40.66 19.70 -6.67
CA GLU A 561 39.98 19.23 -7.89
C GLU A 561 40.32 20.02 -9.17
N LYS A 562 41.52 20.63 -9.23
CA LYS A 562 42.04 21.24 -10.47
C LYS A 562 43.26 20.58 -11.09
N ASN A 563 43.88 19.59 -10.45
CA ASN A 563 45.11 18.96 -10.94
C ASN A 563 45.10 17.42 -10.95
N LEU A 564 43.97 16.78 -11.30
CA LEU A 564 43.94 15.34 -11.58
C LEU A 564 42.87 14.95 -12.61
N ALA A 565 43.09 15.29 -13.89
CA ALA A 565 42.74 14.49 -15.06
C ALA A 565 43.18 15.21 -16.35
N PRO A 566 44.27 14.73 -16.98
CA PRO A 566 44.08 14.17 -18.32
C PRO A 566 44.77 12.81 -18.43
N LEU A 567 44.27 11.79 -17.72
CA LEU A 567 44.68 10.39 -17.89
C LEU A 567 43.50 9.45 -17.60
N ALA A 568 42.45 9.57 -18.42
CA ALA A 568 41.44 8.53 -18.63
C ALA A 568 40.72 8.81 -19.97
N GLN A 569 41.50 9.11 -21.01
CA GLN A 569 41.07 8.94 -22.39
C GLN A 569 41.66 7.63 -22.88
N ASN A 570 40.81 6.79 -23.47
CA ASN A 570 41.07 5.50 -24.14
C ASN A 570 40.88 4.25 -23.27
N GLY A 571 39.64 3.75 -23.24
CA GLY A 571 39.26 2.39 -22.89
C GLY A 571 37.85 2.10 -23.45
N PRO A 572 37.59 0.92 -24.06
CA PRO A 572 36.36 0.68 -24.80
C PRO A 572 35.15 0.50 -23.87
N ALA A 573 33.96 0.59 -24.47
CA ALA A 573 32.65 0.39 -23.86
C ALA A 573 32.65 -0.74 -22.82
N LEU A 574 32.13 -0.42 -21.62
CA LEU A 574 32.08 -1.30 -20.47
C LEU A 574 31.15 -2.49 -20.73
N ILE A 575 31.81 -3.58 -21.11
CA ILE A 575 31.52 -5.01 -21.02
C ILE A 575 30.43 -5.35 -19.99
N TYR A 576 29.35 -5.98 -20.47
CA TYR A 576 28.50 -6.86 -19.67
C TYR A 576 29.29 -8.14 -19.38
N SER A 577 29.70 -8.36 -18.13
CA SER A 577 30.09 -9.69 -17.66
C SER A 577 28.95 -10.27 -16.83
N PHE A 578 28.32 -11.31 -17.40
CA PHE A 578 27.54 -12.29 -16.67
C PHE A 578 28.52 -13.21 -15.96
N GLU A 579 28.65 -13.09 -14.65
CA GLU A 579 29.14 -14.19 -13.81
C GLU A 579 27.96 -14.77 -13.03
N THR A 580 27.54 -15.95 -13.48
CA THR A 580 26.77 -16.90 -12.69
C THR A 580 27.67 -17.46 -11.59
N GLU A 581 27.40 -17.15 -10.32
CA GLU A 581 27.97 -17.83 -9.15
C GLU A 581 27.49 -19.29 -9.09
N THR A 582 28.06 -20.14 -9.95
CA THR A 582 27.97 -21.61 -9.87
C THR A 582 29.34 -22.30 -10.06
N GLY A 583 30.44 -21.54 -10.08
CA GLY A 583 31.80 -22.07 -10.28
C GLY A 583 32.60 -22.37 -8.99
N ALA A 584 32.21 -21.84 -7.83
CA ALA A 584 33.04 -21.88 -6.62
C ALA A 584 33.02 -23.22 -5.84
N VAL A 585 32.51 -24.31 -6.42
CA VAL A 585 32.43 -25.63 -5.75
C VAL A 585 33.28 -26.71 -6.45
N PHE A 586 33.91 -26.44 -7.60
CA PHE A 586 34.67 -27.47 -8.34
C PHE A 586 36.20 -27.31 -8.35
N ASP A 587 36.76 -26.19 -7.87
CA ASP A 587 38.22 -25.95 -7.90
C ASP A 587 38.96 -26.23 -6.57
N SER A 588 38.28 -26.80 -5.57
CA SER A 588 38.92 -27.16 -4.29
C SER A 588 39.48 -28.60 -4.23
N LEU A 589 39.37 -29.39 -5.31
CA LEU A 589 39.73 -30.83 -5.29
C LEU A 589 40.96 -31.24 -6.12
N ASN A 590 41.67 -30.34 -6.82
CA ASN A 590 42.79 -30.72 -7.69
C ASN A 590 44.11 -29.96 -7.40
N GLY A 591 44.50 -29.86 -6.13
CA GLY A 591 45.68 -29.09 -5.71
C GLY A 591 46.62 -29.76 -4.71
N LYS A 592 46.83 -31.08 -4.77
CA LYS A 592 47.92 -31.76 -4.03
C LYS A 592 48.48 -32.94 -4.82
N SER A 593 49.57 -32.72 -5.56
CA SER A 593 50.67 -33.69 -5.71
C SER A 593 51.78 -33.07 -6.56
N SER A 594 52.87 -32.62 -5.93
CA SER A 594 54.25 -32.82 -6.38
C SER A 594 55.21 -31.91 -5.61
N ARG A 595 55.93 -32.47 -4.63
CA ARG A 595 57.40 -32.41 -4.45
C ARG A 595 57.78 -32.79 -3.01
N LEU A 596 58.56 -33.88 -2.96
CA LEU A 596 59.31 -34.49 -1.85
C LEU A 596 58.49 -35.26 -0.82
#